data_AF-A0A535LMX4-F1
#
_entry.id   AF-A0A535LMX4-F1
#
_cell.length_a   1.000
_cell.length_b   1.000
_cell.length_c   1.000
_cell.angle_alpha   90.00
_cell.angle_beta   90.00
_cell.angle_gamma   90.00
#
_symmetry.space_group_name_H-M   'P 1'
#
loop_
_entity.id
_entity.type
_entity.pdbx_description
1 polymer ?
#
loop_
_entity_poly.entity_id
_entity_poly.type
_entity_poly.pdbx_seq_one_letter_code
_entity_poly.pdbx_strand_id
1 'polypeptide(L)'
;MQQRYRRKVVSSRVRRKRFSPFMLIGLSVPVVLTLIVSTVFILPRLGSRAAAVNGDCTLIVPSNPLSAQGLATPYQLVATDPANGACNESNKVQAAFVQGAVIDPATGQIYIYNPLVIDQGTQPAATPVVAQLPANGIVALWFGFNGNNLTLQGSNGSLEQGRCVNGVNGSIFGQFAYCNAPAFFKAANNAMRAGLLNAPPL
;
A
#
# COMPACT_ATOMS: atom_id res chain seq x y z
N MET A 1 -11.54 -37.36 -106.46
CA MET A 1 -10.30 -37.86 -105.82
C MET A 1 -9.95 -36.94 -104.67
N GLN A 2 -10.07 -37.40 -103.41
CA GLN A 2 -9.08 -37.10 -102.37
C GLN A 2 -9.35 -37.97 -101.15
N GLN A 3 -8.28 -38.63 -100.73
CA GLN A 3 -8.20 -39.78 -99.86
C GLN A 3 -7.46 -39.32 -98.59
N ARG A 4 -7.82 -39.91 -97.44
CA ARG A 4 -7.08 -39.90 -96.15
C ARG A 4 -7.19 -38.56 -95.39
N TYR A 5 -7.21 -38.52 -94.06
CA TYR A 5 -6.36 -39.26 -93.13
C TYR A 5 -7.03 -39.30 -91.74
N ARG A 6 -7.26 -40.50 -91.16
CA ARG A 6 -7.62 -40.64 -89.74
C ARG A 6 -6.42 -40.23 -88.88
N ARG A 7 -6.54 -39.16 -88.09
CA ARG A 7 -5.59 -38.85 -87.01
C ARG A 7 -5.90 -39.73 -85.79
N LYS A 8 -4.95 -40.57 -85.40
CA LYS A 8 -4.92 -41.23 -84.08
C LYS A 8 -4.64 -40.16 -83.02
N VAL A 9 -5.53 -40.03 -82.04
CA VAL A 9 -5.29 -39.22 -80.84
C VAL A 9 -4.42 -40.04 -79.89
N VAL A 10 -3.19 -39.60 -79.65
CA VAL A 10 -2.31 -40.14 -78.62
C VAL A 10 -2.72 -39.52 -77.29
N SER A 11 -3.20 -40.35 -76.35
CA SER A 11 -3.53 -39.93 -74.99
C SER A 11 -2.24 -39.75 -74.18
N SER A 12 -1.91 -38.51 -73.83
CA SER A 12 -0.89 -38.22 -72.80
C SER A 12 -1.56 -38.19 -71.42
N ARG A 13 -1.26 -39.17 -70.57
CA ARG A 13 -1.67 -39.15 -69.16
C ARG A 13 -0.83 -38.12 -68.40
N VAL A 14 -1.39 -36.93 -68.15
CA VAL A 14 -0.85 -35.99 -67.16
C VAL A 14 -1.11 -36.54 -65.77
N ARG A 15 -0.05 -36.92 -65.06
CA ARG A 15 -0.07 -37.40 -63.67
C ARG A 15 -0.43 -36.24 -62.74
N ARG A 16 -1.72 -36.08 -62.39
CA ARG A 16 -2.12 -35.18 -61.29
C ARG A 16 -1.52 -35.70 -59.98
N LYS A 17 -0.59 -34.95 -59.38
CA LYS A 17 -0.12 -35.20 -58.02
C LYS A 17 -1.31 -35.05 -57.08
N ARG A 18 -1.75 -36.15 -56.48
CA ARG A 18 -2.81 -36.15 -55.46
C ARG A 18 -2.24 -35.53 -54.19
N PHE A 19 -2.70 -34.34 -53.81
CA PHE A 19 -2.40 -33.77 -52.50
C PHE A 19 -3.02 -34.68 -51.43
N SER A 20 -2.19 -35.09 -50.46
CA SER A 20 -2.60 -35.98 -49.38
C SER A 20 -3.47 -35.21 -48.38
N PRO A 21 -4.67 -35.71 -48.01
CA PRO A 21 -5.51 -35.08 -46.99
C PRO A 21 -4.84 -34.98 -45.61
N PHE A 22 -3.83 -35.83 -45.35
CA PHE A 22 -3.02 -35.76 -44.13
C PHE A 22 -2.14 -34.51 -44.03
N MET A 23 -1.85 -33.84 -45.15
CA MET A 23 -1.07 -32.59 -45.15
C MET A 23 -1.91 -31.40 -44.65
N LEU A 24 -3.23 -31.42 -44.87
CA LEU A 24 -4.16 -30.40 -44.35
C LEU A 24 -4.45 -30.59 -42.86
N ILE A 25 -4.50 -31.84 -42.39
CA ILE A 25 -4.70 -32.17 -40.97
C ILE A 25 -3.44 -31.83 -40.15
N GLY A 26 -2.24 -32.14 -40.66
CA GLY A 26 -0.98 -31.86 -39.97
C GLY A 26 -0.68 -30.36 -39.77
N LEU A 27 -1.29 -29.48 -40.57
CA LEU A 27 -1.08 -28.02 -40.51
C LEU A 27 -2.23 -27.31 -39.76
N SER A 28 -3.44 -27.85 -39.80
CA SER A 28 -4.60 -27.25 -39.10
C SER A 28 -4.56 -27.47 -37.59
N VAL A 29 -4.15 -28.66 -37.12
CA VAL A 29 -4.05 -28.96 -35.68
C VAL A 29 -3.10 -28.01 -34.92
N PRO A 30 -1.84 -27.78 -35.35
CA PRO A 30 -0.96 -26.86 -34.64
C PRO A 30 -1.45 -25.41 -34.71
N VAL A 31 -2.06 -24.97 -35.81
CA VAL A 31 -2.61 -23.61 -35.95
C VAL A 31 -3.81 -23.38 -35.02
N VAL A 32 -4.70 -24.36 -34.89
CA VAL A 32 -5.83 -24.27 -33.95
C VAL A 32 -5.32 -24.28 -32.51
N LEU A 33 -4.32 -25.11 -32.18
CA LEU A 33 -3.69 -25.12 -30.86
C LEU A 33 -3.02 -23.79 -30.52
N THR A 34 -2.28 -23.17 -31.45
CA THR A 34 -1.66 -21.86 -31.19
C THR A 34 -2.71 -20.76 -31.03
N LEU A 35 -3.80 -20.77 -31.80
CA LEU A 35 -4.90 -19.82 -31.64
C LEU A 35 -5.62 -19.97 -30.28
N ILE A 36 -5.85 -21.20 -29.82
CA ILE A 36 -6.45 -21.47 -28.50
C ILE A 36 -5.51 -21.01 -27.38
N VAL A 37 -4.21 -21.32 -27.46
CA VAL A 37 -3.24 -20.85 -26.47
C VAL A 37 -3.17 -19.31 -26.44
N SER A 38 -3.19 -18.67 -27.61
CA SER A 38 -3.14 -17.21 -27.72
C SER A 38 -4.39 -16.53 -27.13
N THR A 39 -5.57 -17.05 -27.43
CA THR A 39 -6.85 -16.48 -26.97
C THR A 39 -7.12 -16.76 -25.49
N VAL A 40 -6.76 -17.96 -25.00
CA VAL A 40 -7.06 -18.36 -23.62
C VAL A 40 -5.98 -17.91 -22.62
N PHE A 41 -4.70 -17.85 -23.01
CA PHE A 41 -3.60 -17.54 -22.08
C PHE A 41 -2.96 -16.17 -22.29
N ILE A 42 -2.94 -15.62 -23.51
CA ILE A 42 -2.25 -14.35 -23.80
C ILE A 42 -3.21 -13.16 -23.74
N LEU A 43 -4.37 -13.22 -24.41
CA LEU A 43 -5.36 -12.14 -24.42
C LEU A 43 -5.83 -11.68 -23.02
N PRO A 44 -6.19 -12.56 -22.06
CA PRO A 44 -6.64 -12.11 -20.73
C PRO A 44 -5.53 -11.49 -19.88
N ARG A 45 -4.25 -11.75 -20.19
CA ARG A 45 -3.10 -11.14 -19.50
C ARG A 45 -2.77 -9.73 -20.00
N LEU A 46 -3.17 -9.38 -21.23
CA LEU A 46 -2.99 -8.04 -21.78
C LEU A 46 -4.03 -7.04 -21.22
N GLY A 47 -5.16 -7.52 -20.71
CA GLY A 47 -6.24 -6.72 -20.12
C GLY A 47 -6.25 -6.64 -18.58
N SER A 48 -5.50 -7.49 -17.88
CA SER A 48 -5.42 -7.46 -16.42
C SER A 48 -4.41 -6.41 -15.96
N ARG A 49 -4.82 -5.14 -15.90
CA ARG A 49 -4.17 -4.18 -14.99
C ARG A 49 -4.71 -4.47 -13.60
N ALA A 50 -3.90 -5.01 -12.70
CA ALA A 50 -4.21 -4.89 -11.28
C ALA A 50 -4.38 -3.39 -11.02
N ALA A 51 -5.51 -2.99 -10.42
CA ALA A 51 -5.66 -1.61 -9.97
C ALA A 51 -4.47 -1.28 -9.08
N ALA A 52 -3.78 -0.17 -9.34
CA ALA A 52 -2.70 0.26 -8.49
C ALA A 52 -3.26 0.44 -7.06
N VAL A 53 -2.55 -0.10 -6.07
CA VAL A 53 -2.95 0.07 -4.67
C VAL A 53 -2.86 1.55 -4.32
N ASN A 54 -3.89 2.10 -3.65
CA ASN A 54 -3.89 3.49 -3.24
C ASN A 54 -2.68 3.76 -2.32
N GLY A 55 -1.76 4.58 -2.78
CA GLY A 55 -0.56 4.95 -2.04
C GLY A 55 -0.74 6.16 -1.14
N ASP A 56 -1.87 6.86 -1.20
CA ASP A 56 -2.07 8.13 -0.50
C ASP A 56 -3.25 8.02 0.48
N CYS A 57 -2.91 7.90 1.76
CA CYS A 57 -3.86 7.71 2.84
C CYS A 57 -3.80 8.85 3.85
N THR A 58 -4.92 9.05 4.54
CA THR A 58 -5.05 10.03 5.62
C THR A 58 -5.28 9.28 6.93
N LEU A 59 -4.62 9.74 7.98
CA LEU A 59 -4.83 9.27 9.34
C LEU A 59 -5.55 10.34 10.16
N ILE A 60 -6.74 10.01 10.64
CA ILE A 60 -7.53 10.88 11.51
C ILE A 60 -6.97 10.78 12.92
N VAL A 61 -6.45 11.90 13.41
CA VAL A 61 -5.87 12.05 14.75
C VAL A 61 -7.00 12.33 15.75
N PRO A 62 -7.16 11.52 16.81
CA PRO A 62 -8.20 11.70 17.81
C PRO A 62 -7.99 12.98 18.62
N SER A 63 -9.06 13.51 19.22
CA SER A 63 -8.98 14.67 20.11
C SER A 63 -8.06 14.40 21.30
N ASN A 64 -7.34 15.43 21.76
CA ASN A 64 -6.36 15.34 22.86
C ASN A 64 -5.34 14.18 22.67
N PRO A 65 -4.62 14.10 21.54
CA PRO A 65 -3.83 12.91 21.18
C PRO A 65 -2.65 12.65 22.13
N LEU A 66 -2.28 13.63 22.96
CA LEU A 66 -1.20 13.51 23.95
C LEU A 66 -1.69 13.07 25.35
N SER A 67 -2.98 12.77 25.50
CA SER A 67 -3.57 12.31 26.76
C SER A 67 -3.65 10.78 26.84
N ALA A 68 -3.86 10.22 28.03
CA ALA A 68 -4.06 8.78 28.20
C ALA A 68 -5.25 8.26 27.37
N GLN A 69 -6.34 9.03 27.34
CA GLN A 69 -7.52 8.71 26.51
C GLN A 69 -7.22 8.84 25.02
N GLY A 70 -6.47 9.86 24.61
CA GLY A 70 -6.08 10.06 23.21
C GLY A 70 -5.22 8.91 22.70
N LEU A 71 -4.24 8.45 23.50
CA LEU A 71 -3.41 7.28 23.21
C LEU A 71 -4.21 5.98 23.12
N ALA A 72 -5.30 5.88 23.89
CA ALA A 72 -6.22 4.74 23.86
C ALA A 72 -7.26 4.82 22.74
N THR A 73 -7.42 5.96 22.10
CA THR A 73 -8.43 6.14 21.05
C THR A 73 -7.85 5.70 19.71
N PRO A 74 -8.49 4.75 18.98
CA PRO A 74 -7.99 4.32 17.69
C PRO A 74 -7.91 5.47 16.67
N TYR A 75 -6.77 5.54 16.00
CA TYR A 75 -6.55 6.40 14.85
C TYR A 75 -7.21 5.75 13.63
N GLN A 76 -7.85 6.54 12.78
CA GLN A 76 -8.63 5.99 11.67
C GLN A 76 -7.93 6.27 10.34
N LEU A 77 -7.61 5.22 9.62
CA LEU A 77 -7.07 5.25 8.27
C LEU A 77 -8.20 5.39 7.26
N VAL A 78 -8.03 6.34 6.34
CA VAL A 78 -8.95 6.60 5.22
C VAL A 78 -8.16 6.88 3.94
N ALA A 79 -8.80 6.76 2.78
CA ALA A 79 -8.24 7.27 1.55
C ALA A 79 -8.21 8.80 1.57
N THR A 80 -7.07 9.39 1.22
CA THR A 80 -6.97 10.87 1.05
C THR A 80 -7.87 11.33 -0.09
N ASP A 81 -7.85 10.59 -1.20
CA ASP A 81 -8.80 10.72 -2.29
C ASP A 81 -9.50 9.36 -2.51
N PRO A 82 -10.79 9.23 -2.18
CA PRO A 82 -11.55 7.99 -2.38
C PRO A 82 -11.61 7.51 -3.83
N ALA A 83 -11.41 8.40 -4.82
CA ALA A 83 -11.39 8.02 -6.24
C ALA A 83 -10.19 7.13 -6.61
N ASN A 84 -9.11 7.18 -5.82
CA ASN A 84 -7.92 6.35 -6.00
C ASN A 84 -8.02 4.96 -5.35
N GLY A 85 -9.18 4.64 -4.76
CA GLY A 85 -9.43 3.38 -4.06
C GLY A 85 -9.27 3.49 -2.55
N ALA A 86 -9.68 2.44 -1.83
CA ALA A 86 -9.64 2.43 -0.37
C ALA A 86 -8.22 2.28 0.18
N CYS A 87 -8.03 2.80 1.40
CA CYS A 87 -6.90 2.45 2.26
C CYS A 87 -7.36 1.38 3.26
N ASN A 88 -6.52 0.38 3.48
CA ASN A 88 -6.84 -0.73 4.38
C ASN A 88 -5.62 -1.12 5.22
N GLU A 89 -5.75 -1.09 6.54
CA GLU A 89 -4.68 -1.40 7.49
C GLU A 89 -4.23 -2.88 7.41
N SER A 90 -5.10 -3.78 6.94
CA SER A 90 -4.71 -5.18 6.68
C SER A 90 -3.86 -5.35 5.42
N ASN A 91 -3.80 -4.33 4.55
CA ASN A 91 -2.91 -4.32 3.40
C ASN A 91 -1.52 -3.81 3.81
N LYS A 92 -0.53 -4.71 3.75
CA LYS A 92 0.84 -4.44 4.21
C LYS A 92 1.50 -3.21 3.56
N VAL A 93 1.13 -2.84 2.33
CA VAL A 93 1.68 -1.66 1.65
C VAL A 93 0.89 -0.37 1.91
N GLN A 94 -0.17 -0.44 2.72
CA GLN A 94 -0.98 0.69 3.17
C GLN A 94 -1.06 0.76 4.71
N ALA A 95 -0.35 -0.11 5.43
CA ALA A 95 -0.37 -0.11 6.89
C ALA A 95 0.25 1.19 7.42
N ALA A 96 -0.45 1.85 8.34
CA ALA A 96 0.03 2.98 9.10
C ALA A 96 0.26 2.57 10.55
N PHE A 97 1.20 3.23 11.22
CA PHE A 97 1.44 2.99 12.63
C PHE A 97 1.64 4.29 13.38
N VAL A 98 1.24 4.26 14.65
CA VAL A 98 1.48 5.32 15.61
C VAL A 98 2.31 4.74 16.74
N GLN A 99 3.39 5.42 17.09
CA GLN A 99 4.17 5.12 18.29
C GLN A 99 4.17 6.35 19.18
N GLY A 100 3.75 6.18 20.42
CA GLY A 100 3.88 7.16 21.48
C GLY A 100 5.10 6.88 22.34
N ALA A 101 5.85 7.92 22.68
CA ALA A 101 6.86 7.86 23.73
C ALA A 101 6.55 8.92 24.78
N VAL A 102 6.69 8.53 26.04
CA VAL A 102 6.39 9.39 27.19
C VAL A 102 7.61 9.42 28.07
N ILE A 103 8.19 10.61 28.26
CA ILE A 103 9.26 10.80 29.23
C ILE A 103 8.71 11.36 30.53
N ASP A 104 9.04 10.71 31.64
CA ASP A 104 8.84 11.24 32.98
C ASP A 104 9.98 12.24 33.28
N PRO A 105 9.70 13.54 33.39
CA PRO A 105 10.73 14.53 33.63
C PRO A 105 11.38 14.41 35.03
N ALA A 106 10.74 13.75 36.00
CA ALA A 106 11.28 13.59 37.34
C ALA A 106 12.34 12.48 37.42
N THR A 107 12.17 11.42 36.63
CA THR A 107 13.02 10.22 36.70
C THR A 107 13.86 9.99 35.45
N GLY A 108 13.55 10.66 34.33
CA GLY A 108 14.16 10.40 33.03
C GLY A 108 13.65 9.13 32.34
N GLN A 109 12.74 8.38 32.96
CA GLN A 109 12.21 7.13 32.41
C GLN A 109 11.37 7.38 31.17
N ILE A 110 11.52 6.51 30.17
CA ILE A 110 10.76 6.56 28.91
C ILE A 110 9.84 5.34 28.82
N TYR A 111 8.57 5.59 28.54
CA TYR A 111 7.54 4.58 28.31
C TYR A 111 7.10 4.63 26.86
N ILE A 112 6.93 3.46 26.23
CA ILE A 112 6.49 3.33 24.84
C ILE A 112 5.04 2.81 24.81
N TYR A 113 4.23 3.44 23.97
CA TYR A 113 2.84 3.09 23.72
C TYR A 113 2.62 2.93 22.21
N ASN A 114 1.80 1.97 21.81
CA ASN A 114 1.46 1.74 20.41
C ASN A 114 -0.05 1.93 20.23
N PRO A 115 -0.55 3.17 20.03
CA PRO A 115 -1.94 3.41 19.72
C PRO A 115 -2.40 2.58 18.51
N LEU A 116 -3.64 2.12 18.55
CA LEU A 116 -4.19 1.32 17.47
C LEU A 116 -4.51 2.20 16.26
N VAL A 117 -4.19 1.70 15.07
CA VAL A 117 -4.72 2.20 13.80
C VAL A 117 -5.78 1.22 13.31
N ILE A 118 -6.89 1.75 12.81
CA ILE A 118 -8.00 0.98 12.26
C ILE A 118 -8.48 1.61 10.95
N ASP A 119 -9.12 0.83 10.10
CA ASP A 119 -9.88 1.42 9.00
C ASP A 119 -11.07 2.20 9.56
N GLN A 120 -11.37 3.37 9.00
CA GLN A 120 -12.52 4.17 9.44
C GLN A 120 -13.81 3.35 9.43
N GLY A 121 -14.55 3.45 10.54
CA GLY A 121 -15.83 2.75 10.72
C GLY A 121 -15.72 1.27 11.10
N THR A 122 -14.51 0.74 11.29
CA THR A 122 -14.32 -0.65 11.72
C THR A 122 -14.11 -0.77 13.23
N GLN A 123 -14.10 -2.02 13.72
CA GLN A 123 -13.76 -2.31 15.12
C GLN A 123 -12.27 -2.64 15.24
N PRO A 124 -11.59 -2.20 16.30
CA PRO A 124 -10.20 -2.57 16.55
C PRO A 124 -10.02 -4.08 16.64
N ALA A 125 -8.96 -4.59 16.00
CA ALA A 125 -8.60 -6.01 16.08
C ALA A 125 -8.04 -6.43 17.46
N ALA A 126 -7.64 -5.45 18.27
CA ALA A 126 -7.20 -5.62 19.65
C ALA A 126 -7.90 -4.61 20.56
N THR A 127 -8.07 -4.93 21.84
CA THR A 127 -8.64 -3.99 22.81
C THR A 127 -7.69 -2.80 22.97
N PRO A 128 -8.17 -1.54 22.84
CA PRO A 128 -7.33 -0.39 23.11
C PRO A 128 -6.86 -0.37 24.57
N VAL A 129 -5.58 -0.07 24.77
CA VAL A 129 -4.96 -0.04 26.10
C VAL A 129 -4.87 1.41 26.56
N VAL A 130 -5.41 1.69 27.75
CA VAL A 130 -5.28 3.02 28.37
C VAL A 130 -3.87 3.18 28.94
N ALA A 131 -3.17 4.20 28.46
CA ALA A 131 -1.81 4.51 28.89
C ALA A 131 -1.76 4.99 30.35
N GLN A 132 -0.84 4.46 31.14
CA GLN A 132 -0.55 4.95 32.49
C GLN A 132 0.51 6.04 32.40
N LEU A 133 0.06 7.29 32.28
CA LEU A 133 0.98 8.41 32.15
C LEU A 133 1.53 8.85 33.52
N PRO A 134 2.85 9.06 33.64
CA PRO A 134 3.42 9.65 34.85
C PRO A 134 2.90 11.08 35.02
N ALA A 135 2.90 11.57 36.27
CA ALA A 135 2.55 12.94 36.56
C ALA A 135 3.49 13.89 35.79
N ASN A 136 2.90 14.85 35.05
CA ASN A 136 3.64 15.76 34.16
C ASN A 136 4.45 15.07 33.04
N GLY A 137 4.10 13.83 32.70
CA GLY A 137 4.71 13.10 31.58
C GLY A 137 4.62 13.87 30.27
N ILE A 138 5.71 13.91 29.52
CA ILE A 138 5.77 14.59 28.22
C ILE A 138 5.61 13.55 27.13
N VAL A 139 4.45 13.55 26.49
CA VAL A 139 4.08 12.62 25.42
C VAL A 139 4.48 13.20 24.06
N ALA A 140 5.10 12.40 23.21
CA ALA A 140 5.22 12.65 21.78
C ALA A 140 4.73 11.44 20.99
N LEU A 141 4.29 11.70 19.76
CA LEU A 141 3.82 10.69 18.82
C LEU A 141 4.64 10.75 17.54
N TRP A 142 4.93 9.59 16.97
CA TRP A 142 5.52 9.41 15.64
C TRP A 142 4.57 8.57 14.81
N PHE A 143 4.38 8.99 13.57
CA PHE A 143 3.53 8.34 12.61
C PHE A 143 4.40 7.80 11.48
N GLY A 144 4.13 6.56 11.08
CA GLY A 144 4.74 5.97 9.91
C GLY A 144 3.69 5.32 9.03
N PHE A 145 4.03 5.13 7.75
CA PHE A 145 3.13 4.59 6.75
C PHE A 145 3.92 3.89 5.66
N ASN A 146 3.43 2.73 5.21
CA ASN A 146 4.12 1.91 4.22
C ASN A 146 3.81 2.28 2.77
N GLY A 147 2.82 3.15 2.53
CA GLY A 147 2.47 3.62 1.20
C GLY A 147 3.35 4.80 0.75
N ASN A 148 2.81 5.66 -0.09
CA ASN A 148 3.53 6.83 -0.60
C ASN A 148 3.43 8.00 0.38
N ASN A 149 2.21 8.43 0.69
CA ASN A 149 1.95 9.64 1.47
C ASN A 149 0.94 9.38 2.59
N LEU A 150 1.32 9.78 3.80
CA LEU A 150 0.43 9.87 4.95
C LEU A 150 0.08 11.33 5.21
N THR A 151 -1.19 11.68 5.11
CA THR A 151 -1.71 12.98 5.54
C THR A 151 -2.30 12.87 6.95
N LEU A 152 -2.02 13.80 7.85
CA LEU A 152 -2.72 13.88 9.12
C LEU A 152 -3.95 14.77 9.01
N GLN A 153 -5.11 14.26 9.45
CA GLN A 153 -6.34 15.02 9.55
C GLN A 153 -6.74 15.17 11.01
N GLY A 154 -7.11 16.39 11.40
CA GLY A 154 -7.56 16.67 12.75
C GLY A 154 -9.02 16.29 13.00
N SER A 155 -9.32 15.92 14.23
CA SER A 155 -10.69 15.86 14.77
C SER A 155 -10.78 16.87 15.93
N ASN A 156 -11.72 17.82 15.86
CA ASN A 156 -11.93 18.85 16.89
C ASN A 156 -10.64 19.60 17.30
N GLY A 157 -9.82 20.02 16.33
CA GLY A 157 -8.57 20.75 16.59
C GLY A 157 -7.41 19.89 17.11
N SER A 158 -7.50 18.56 16.99
CA SER A 158 -6.50 17.63 17.54
C SER A 158 -5.07 17.86 17.05
N LEU A 159 -4.87 18.31 15.81
CA LEU A 159 -3.53 18.57 15.27
C LEU A 159 -2.84 19.72 16.01
N GLU A 160 -3.57 20.78 16.31
CA GLU A 160 -3.05 21.93 17.07
C GLU A 160 -2.80 21.54 18.53
N GLN A 161 -3.75 20.85 19.16
CA GLN A 161 -3.62 20.33 20.52
C GLN A 161 -2.41 19.39 20.67
N GLY A 162 -2.20 18.53 19.67
CA GLY A 162 -1.07 17.62 19.60
C GLY A 162 0.24 18.28 19.19
N ARG A 163 0.22 19.52 18.71
CA ARG A 163 1.37 20.18 18.06
C ARG A 163 1.94 19.29 16.96
N CYS A 164 1.05 18.83 16.08
CA CYS A 164 1.35 17.89 15.02
C CYS A 164 1.95 18.58 13.81
N VAL A 165 2.97 17.94 13.22
CA VAL A 165 3.67 18.39 12.03
C VAL A 165 3.77 17.20 11.09
N ASN A 166 3.17 17.37 9.90
CA ASN A 166 3.17 16.39 8.83
C ASN A 166 3.94 16.88 7.59
N GLY A 167 4.57 18.06 7.69
CA GLY A 167 5.23 18.70 6.58
C GLY A 167 5.67 20.14 6.86
N VAL A 168 6.21 20.81 5.85
CA VAL A 168 6.63 22.23 5.90
C VAL A 168 6.26 22.94 4.59
N ASN A 169 5.93 24.24 4.66
CA ASN A 169 5.68 25.10 3.49
C ASN A 169 4.70 24.52 2.45
N GLY A 170 3.60 23.91 2.91
CA GLY A 170 2.59 23.31 2.02
C GLY A 170 2.98 21.97 1.39
N SER A 171 4.15 21.42 1.74
CA SER A 171 4.53 20.04 1.43
C SER A 171 4.29 19.12 2.62
N ILE A 172 4.16 17.82 2.37
CA ILE A 172 4.15 16.77 3.39
C ILE A 172 5.49 16.01 3.38
N PHE A 173 5.84 15.36 4.50
CA PHE A 173 7.05 14.53 4.57
C PHE A 173 6.92 13.17 3.87
N GLY A 174 5.72 12.81 3.40
CA GLY A 174 5.43 11.50 2.79
C GLY A 174 5.07 10.46 3.84
N GLN A 175 5.96 9.52 4.11
CA GLN A 175 5.73 8.35 4.97
C GLN A 175 5.85 8.65 6.48
N PHE A 176 6.04 9.91 6.88
CA PHE A 176 6.35 10.29 8.26
C PHE A 176 5.57 11.52 8.73
N ALA A 177 5.22 11.54 10.02
CA ALA A 177 4.77 12.75 10.72
C ALA A 177 5.08 12.63 12.22
N TYR A 178 4.89 13.70 12.98
CA TYR A 178 4.96 13.64 14.44
C TYR A 178 3.98 14.58 15.13
N CYS A 179 3.72 14.35 16.41
CA CYS A 179 3.09 15.29 17.33
C CYS A 179 4.02 15.50 18.54
N ASN A 180 4.28 16.76 18.89
CA ASN A 180 5.01 17.15 20.10
C ASN A 180 6.48 16.67 20.24
N ALA A 181 7.11 16.17 19.17
CA ALA A 181 8.50 15.72 19.21
C ALA A 181 9.50 16.75 19.77
N PRO A 182 9.41 18.07 19.45
CA PRO A 182 10.33 19.06 20.02
C PRO A 182 10.32 19.14 21.55
N ALA A 183 9.14 19.03 22.18
CA ALA A 183 9.05 19.06 23.64
C ALA A 183 9.63 17.79 24.27
N PHE A 184 9.37 16.63 23.65
CA PHE A 184 9.92 15.36 24.09
C PHE A 184 11.46 15.36 24.03
N PHE A 185 12.05 15.75 22.90
CA PHE A 185 13.51 15.81 22.79
C PHE A 185 14.13 16.86 23.70
N LYS A 186 13.47 17.99 23.94
CA LYS A 186 13.92 18.96 24.95
C LYS A 186 13.96 18.33 26.34
N ALA A 187 12.95 17.56 26.72
CA ALA A 187 12.89 16.86 28.00
C ALA A 187 13.93 15.75 28.10
N ALA A 188 14.11 14.94 27.06
CA ALA A 188 15.14 13.91 27.00
C ALA A 188 16.55 14.52 27.15
N ASN A 189 16.84 15.62 26.43
CA ASN A 189 18.10 16.32 26.56
C ASN A 189 18.31 16.93 27.96
N ASN A 190 17.25 17.42 28.62
CA ASN A 190 17.33 17.86 30.01
C ASN A 190 17.65 16.69 30.95
N ALA A 191 16.96 15.56 30.79
CA ALA A 191 17.17 14.37 31.60
C ALA A 191 18.60 13.81 31.43
N MET A 192 19.14 13.82 30.20
CA MET A 192 20.53 13.45 29.94
C MET A 192 21.51 14.38 30.66
N ARG A 193 21.33 15.71 30.57
CA ARG A 193 22.19 16.67 31.29
C ARG A 193 22.12 16.53 32.80
N ALA A 194 20.98 16.10 33.32
CA ALA A 194 20.77 15.83 34.74
C ALA A 194 21.28 14.43 35.17
N GLY A 195 21.78 13.61 34.24
CA GLY A 195 22.20 12.22 34.53
C GLY A 195 21.06 11.23 34.80
N LEU A 196 19.81 11.62 34.51
CA LEU A 196 18.61 10.80 34.71
C LEU A 196 18.33 9.85 33.54
N LEU A 197 18.75 10.23 32.33
CA LEU A 197 18.59 9.44 31.11
C LEU A 197 19.96 9.17 30.49
N ASN A 198 20.29 7.89 30.28
CA ASN A 198 21.49 7.48 29.56
C ASN A 198 21.08 6.88 28.22
N ALA A 199 21.40 7.59 27.12
CA ALA A 199 21.17 7.07 25.79
C ALA A 199 22.14 5.90 25.53
N PRO A 200 21.65 4.74 25.06
CA PRO A 200 22.52 3.65 24.64
C PRO A 200 23.45 4.09 23.50
N PRO A 201 24.65 3.52 23.39
CA PRO A 201 25.49 3.69 22.20
C PRO A 201 24.76 3.13 20.96
N LEU A 202 25.09 3.70 19.79
CA LEU A 202 24.61 3.26 18.48
C LEU A 202 25.39 2.05 17.97
#